data_AF-A0A4C2EQC1-F1
#
_entry.id   AF-A0A4C2EQC1-F1
#
_cell.length_a   1.000
_cell.length_b   1.000
_cell.length_c   1.000
_cell.angle_alpha   90.00
_cell.angle_beta   90.00
_cell.angle_gamma   90.00
#
_symmetry.space_group_name_H-M   'P 1'
#
loop_
_entity.id
_entity.type
_entity.pdbx_description
1 polymer ?
#
loop_
_entity_poly.entity_id
_entity_poly.type
_entity_poly.pdbx_seq_one_letter_code
_entity_poly.pdbx_strand_id
1 'polypeptide(L)'
;MTLGPNGDDTLASAHSSDLAEYGWEAPTGNMPSAYLTGLLAGLRAKEAGIEEAVLDIGLNSPTPGSKVFAIQEGAIDAGLDIPHNDDVLADWQRTRGAHIAEYDEQLDEPLYSGEFDAADLPEHFDELRETLLDGDIEL
;
A
#
# COMPACT_ATOMS: atom_id res chain seq x y z
N MET A 1 -5.83 -10.67 -11.22
CA MET A 1 -5.83 -11.02 -12.65
C MET A 1 -6.37 -12.42 -12.83
N THR A 2 -7.07 -12.69 -13.92
CA THR A 2 -7.60 -14.02 -14.27
C THR A 2 -7.10 -14.44 -15.64
N LEU A 3 -6.99 -15.76 -15.87
CA LEU A 3 -6.58 -16.29 -17.17
C LEU A 3 -7.72 -16.17 -18.19
N GLY A 4 -7.51 -15.39 -19.24
CA GLY A 4 -8.45 -15.23 -20.37
C GLY A 4 -8.04 -16.05 -21.60
N PRO A 5 -8.93 -16.20 -22.60
CA PRO A 5 -8.67 -17.02 -23.79
C PRO A 5 -7.57 -16.47 -24.71
N ASN A 6 -7.24 -15.17 -24.61
CA ASN A 6 -6.25 -14.49 -25.47
C ASN A 6 -5.14 -13.78 -24.67
N GLY A 7 -5.05 -14.01 -23.36
CA GLY A 7 -4.19 -13.28 -22.44
C GLY A 7 -4.84 -13.10 -21.08
N ASP A 8 -4.15 -12.45 -20.15
CA ASP A 8 -4.68 -12.18 -18.81
C ASP A 8 -5.68 -11.02 -18.81
N ASP A 9 -6.71 -11.15 -17.98
CA ASP A 9 -7.70 -10.10 -17.73
C ASP A 9 -7.44 -9.44 -16.37
N THR A 10 -7.34 -8.11 -16.36
CA THR A 10 -7.23 -7.31 -15.13
C THR A 10 -8.61 -6.78 -14.75
N LEU A 11 -9.12 -7.26 -13.62
CA LEU A 11 -10.48 -6.93 -13.13
C LEU A 11 -10.50 -5.73 -12.18
N ALA A 12 -9.40 -5.50 -11.46
CA ALA A 12 -9.20 -4.36 -10.57
C ALA A 12 -7.70 -4.06 -10.51
N SER A 13 -7.36 -2.78 -10.32
CA SER A 13 -5.98 -2.34 -10.13
C SER A 13 -5.93 -1.01 -9.38
N ALA A 14 -4.79 -0.72 -8.76
CA ALA A 14 -4.46 0.61 -8.29
C ALA A 14 -3.01 0.93 -8.62
N HIS A 15 -2.74 2.21 -8.86
CA HIS A 15 -1.39 2.72 -8.98
C HIS A 15 -1.13 3.71 -7.84
N SER A 16 0.10 3.76 -7.32
CA SER A 16 0.43 4.66 -6.20
C SER A 16 0.21 6.15 -6.50
N SER A 17 0.13 6.55 -7.78
CA SER A 17 -0.26 7.92 -8.16
C SER A 17 -1.72 8.24 -7.86
N ASP A 18 -2.58 7.23 -7.84
CA ASP A 18 -4.02 7.38 -7.59
C ASP A 18 -4.25 7.82 -6.13
N LEU A 19 -3.32 7.53 -5.22
CA LEU A 19 -3.41 7.92 -3.81
C LEU A 19 -3.57 9.44 -3.62
N ALA A 20 -3.04 10.24 -4.54
CA ALA A 20 -3.18 11.70 -4.50
C ALA A 20 -4.66 12.14 -4.63
N GLU A 21 -5.50 11.36 -5.30
CA GLU A 21 -6.94 11.63 -5.45
C GLU A 21 -7.68 11.56 -4.10
N TYR A 22 -7.09 10.87 -3.13
CA TYR A 22 -7.63 10.66 -1.79
C TYR A 22 -6.91 11.48 -0.72
N GLY A 23 -6.03 12.41 -1.10
CA GLY A 23 -5.31 13.30 -0.18
C GLY A 23 -3.87 12.87 0.14
N TRP A 24 -3.27 11.96 -0.63
CA TRP A 24 -1.84 11.65 -0.44
C TRP A 24 -0.92 12.75 -1.02
N GLU A 25 -0.12 13.39 -0.15
CA GLU A 25 0.83 14.43 -0.55
C GLU A 25 2.30 13.97 -0.49
N ALA A 26 2.55 12.81 0.13
CA ALA A 26 3.88 12.28 0.36
C ALA A 26 4.43 11.48 -0.85
N PRO A 27 5.74 11.15 -0.87
CA PRO A 27 6.32 10.32 -1.93
C PRO A 27 5.64 8.94 -2.07
N THR A 28 5.59 8.42 -3.29
CA THR A 28 4.84 7.19 -3.64
C THR A 28 5.71 5.93 -3.77
N GLY A 29 7.01 6.03 -3.44
CA GLY A 29 7.99 4.94 -3.61
C GLY A 29 8.34 4.14 -2.36
N ASN A 30 7.60 4.29 -1.26
CA ASN A 30 7.97 3.83 0.09
C ASN A 30 7.05 2.70 0.62
N MET A 31 7.19 2.35 1.90
CA MET A 31 6.37 1.31 2.55
C MET A 31 4.90 1.75 2.76
N PRO A 32 4.62 2.95 3.29
CA PRO A 32 3.25 3.48 3.41
C PRO A 32 2.48 3.43 2.09
N SER A 33 3.09 3.98 1.02
CA SER A 33 2.44 4.03 -0.28
C SER A 33 2.21 2.65 -0.87
N ALA A 34 3.10 1.69 -0.63
CA ALA A 34 2.93 0.31 -1.07
C ALA A 34 1.73 -0.36 -0.40
N TYR A 35 1.60 -0.22 0.92
CA TYR A 35 0.43 -0.72 1.65
C TYR A 35 -0.86 -0.08 1.17
N LEU A 36 -0.92 1.26 1.09
CA LEU A 36 -2.13 1.98 0.69
C LEU A 36 -2.54 1.66 -0.76
N THR A 37 -1.56 1.44 -1.65
CA THR A 37 -1.85 0.99 -3.02
C THR A 37 -2.46 -0.42 -3.03
N GLY A 38 -1.94 -1.32 -2.18
CA GLY A 38 -2.52 -2.66 -2.00
C GLY A 38 -3.94 -2.60 -1.46
N LEU A 39 -4.18 -1.75 -0.46
CA LEU A 39 -5.49 -1.50 0.13
C LEU A 39 -6.49 -1.00 -0.92
N LEU A 40 -6.13 0.05 -1.66
CA LEU A 40 -6.98 0.61 -2.72
C LEU A 40 -7.29 -0.42 -3.83
N ALA A 41 -6.29 -1.19 -4.28
CA ALA A 41 -6.50 -2.26 -5.24
C ALA A 41 -7.42 -3.36 -4.69
N GLY A 42 -7.27 -3.70 -3.41
CA GLY A 42 -8.11 -4.65 -2.71
C GLY A 42 -9.56 -4.19 -2.61
N LEU A 43 -9.80 -2.92 -2.26
CA LEU A 43 -11.15 -2.33 -2.17
C LEU A 43 -11.85 -2.34 -3.53
N ARG A 44 -11.15 -1.90 -4.59
CA ARG A 44 -11.64 -2.00 -5.98
C ARG A 44 -11.93 -3.45 -6.38
N ALA A 45 -11.12 -4.40 -5.93
CA ALA A 45 -11.36 -5.82 -6.17
C ALA A 45 -12.62 -6.33 -5.45
N LYS A 46 -12.87 -5.89 -4.21
CA LYS A 46 -14.12 -6.21 -3.49
C LYS A 46 -15.34 -5.65 -4.21
N GLU A 47 -15.28 -4.42 -4.70
CA GLU A 47 -16.36 -3.82 -5.48
C GLU A 47 -16.64 -4.60 -6.77
N ALA A 48 -15.58 -5.10 -7.42
CA ALA A 48 -15.67 -5.99 -8.57
C ALA A 48 -16.16 -7.43 -8.23
N GLY A 49 -16.48 -7.72 -6.97
CA GLY A 49 -16.98 -9.02 -6.52
C GLY A 49 -15.90 -10.10 -6.37
N ILE A 50 -14.64 -9.71 -6.20
CA ILE A 50 -13.52 -10.64 -5.98
C ILE A 50 -13.38 -10.89 -4.48
N GLU A 51 -13.25 -12.16 -4.10
CA GLU A 51 -13.17 -12.58 -2.70
C GLU A 51 -11.78 -13.06 -2.30
N GLU A 52 -11.05 -13.68 -3.21
CA GLU A 52 -9.77 -14.32 -2.94
C GLU A 52 -8.75 -14.05 -4.05
N ALA A 53 -7.46 -14.10 -3.71
CA ALA A 53 -6.37 -13.97 -4.65
C ALA A 53 -5.10 -14.71 -4.19
N VAL A 54 -4.13 -14.85 -5.08
CA VAL A 54 -2.77 -15.32 -4.76
C VAL A 54 -1.79 -14.22 -5.11
N LEU A 55 -0.83 -13.96 -4.22
CA LEU A 55 0.21 -12.97 -4.47
C LEU A 55 1.17 -13.47 -5.56
N ASP A 56 1.30 -12.68 -6.62
CA ASP A 56 2.38 -12.81 -7.62
C ASP A 56 3.31 -11.61 -7.49
N ILE A 57 4.56 -11.86 -7.08
CA ILE A 57 5.59 -10.82 -6.92
C ILE A 57 6.45 -10.65 -8.18
N GLY A 58 6.19 -11.42 -9.24
CA GLY A 58 6.99 -11.46 -10.46
C GLY A 58 8.44 -11.83 -10.19
N LEU A 59 9.37 -10.99 -10.65
CA LEU A 59 10.81 -11.18 -10.49
C LEU A 59 11.37 -10.55 -9.19
N ASN A 60 10.52 -10.02 -8.32
CA ASN A 60 10.98 -9.47 -7.04
C ASN A 60 11.45 -10.59 -6.10
N SER A 61 12.34 -10.24 -5.16
CA SER A 61 12.80 -11.18 -4.14
C SER A 61 11.81 -11.24 -2.97
N PRO A 62 11.53 -12.43 -2.40
CA PRO A 62 10.64 -12.60 -1.25
C PRO A 62 11.35 -12.21 0.07
N THR A 63 11.84 -10.98 0.14
CA THR A 63 12.54 -10.44 1.32
C THR A 63 11.51 -10.06 2.39
N PRO A 64 11.64 -10.54 3.64
CA PRO A 64 10.75 -10.14 4.74
C PRO A 64 10.68 -8.61 4.90
N GLY A 65 9.49 -8.09 5.16
CA GLY A 65 9.24 -6.65 5.35
C GLY A 65 9.44 -5.79 4.09
N SER A 66 9.36 -6.39 2.90
CA SER A 66 9.49 -5.69 1.62
C SER A 66 8.15 -5.10 1.13
N LYS A 67 8.23 -4.17 0.18
CA LYS A 67 7.06 -3.47 -0.38
C LYS A 67 6.03 -4.41 -1.02
N VAL A 68 6.45 -5.53 -1.62
CA VAL A 68 5.50 -6.49 -2.20
C VAL A 68 4.63 -7.17 -1.13
N PHE A 69 5.18 -7.38 0.08
CA PHE A 69 4.43 -7.88 1.22
C PHE A 69 3.59 -6.79 1.89
N ALA A 70 4.01 -5.52 1.85
CA ALA A 70 3.13 -4.41 2.26
C ALA A 70 1.90 -4.28 1.33
N ILE A 71 2.08 -4.44 0.02
CA ILE A 71 0.96 -4.50 -0.95
C ILE A 71 0.02 -5.65 -0.60
N GLN A 72 0.57 -6.83 -0.29
CA GLN A 72 -0.23 -7.99 0.13
C GLN A 72 -1.02 -7.69 1.40
N GLU A 73 -0.37 -7.12 2.42
CA GLU A 73 -1.00 -6.76 3.70
C GLU A 73 -2.16 -5.78 3.51
N GLY A 74 -1.96 -4.71 2.72
CA GLY A 74 -3.03 -3.77 2.39
C GLY A 74 -4.22 -4.43 1.67
N ALA A 75 -3.93 -5.32 0.71
CA ALA A 75 -4.98 -6.04 -0.02
C ALA A 75 -5.77 -7.02 0.88
N ILE A 76 -5.11 -7.64 1.87
CA ILE A 76 -5.76 -8.48 2.90
C ILE A 76 -6.67 -7.63 3.78
N ASP A 77 -6.19 -6.48 4.24
CA ASP A 77 -6.96 -5.55 5.08
C ASP A 77 -8.17 -4.96 4.34
N ALA A 78 -8.14 -4.90 3.01
CA ALA A 78 -9.30 -4.57 2.19
C ALA A 78 -10.40 -5.66 2.20
N GLY A 79 -10.12 -6.84 2.77
CA GLY A 79 -11.05 -7.96 2.88
C GLY A 79 -10.94 -9.01 1.78
N LEU A 80 -9.80 -9.08 1.07
CA LEU A 80 -9.47 -10.22 0.20
C LEU A 80 -8.86 -11.36 1.02
N ASP A 81 -9.26 -12.59 0.74
CA ASP A 81 -8.59 -13.78 1.25
C ASP A 81 -7.36 -14.09 0.39
N ILE A 82 -6.17 -13.86 0.95
CA ILE A 82 -4.90 -14.12 0.28
C ILE A 82 -4.04 -15.01 1.19
N PRO A 83 -3.57 -16.18 0.72
CA PRO A 83 -2.65 -17.00 1.50
C PRO A 83 -1.39 -16.21 1.87
N HIS A 84 -1.11 -16.08 3.17
CA HIS A 84 -0.01 -15.27 3.69
C HIS A 84 0.67 -15.90 4.91
N ASN A 85 1.78 -15.28 5.33
CA ASN A 85 2.48 -15.60 6.56
C ASN A 85 2.87 -14.29 7.26
N ASP A 86 2.32 -14.04 8.44
CA ASP A 86 2.56 -12.80 9.20
C ASP A 86 4.04 -12.58 9.52
N ASP A 87 4.83 -13.66 9.67
CA ASP A 87 6.26 -13.58 10.00
C ASP A 87 7.09 -12.92 8.89
N VAL A 88 6.59 -12.83 7.66
CA VAL A 88 7.29 -12.17 6.54
C VAL A 88 6.80 -10.75 6.28
N LEU A 89 5.71 -10.32 6.93
CA LEU A 89 5.23 -8.95 6.87
C LEU A 89 6.16 -8.04 7.66
N ALA A 90 6.07 -6.74 7.40
CA ALA A 90 6.85 -5.77 8.15
C ALA A 90 6.27 -5.60 9.56
N ASP A 91 7.07 -5.11 10.50
CA ASP A 91 6.51 -4.50 11.69
C ASP A 91 5.58 -3.34 11.30
N TRP A 92 4.42 -3.22 11.96
CA TRP A 92 3.41 -2.23 11.61
C TRP A 92 3.95 -0.79 11.58
N GLN A 93 4.90 -0.44 12.46
CA GLN A 93 5.51 0.90 12.45
C GLN A 93 6.32 1.15 11.18
N ARG A 94 6.95 0.11 10.62
CA ARG A 94 7.63 0.22 9.33
C ARG A 94 6.62 0.43 8.20
N THR A 95 5.47 -0.25 8.23
CA THR A 95 4.37 -0.04 7.27
C THR A 95 3.85 1.40 7.35
N ARG A 96 3.63 1.94 8.56
CA ARG A 96 3.26 3.35 8.78
C ARG A 96 4.32 4.35 8.30
N GLY A 97 5.57 3.92 8.12
CA GLY A 97 6.65 4.83 7.70
C GLY A 97 7.43 5.45 8.86
N ALA A 98 7.27 4.95 10.09
CA ALA A 98 8.01 5.44 11.27
C ALA A 98 9.53 5.42 11.05
N HIS A 99 10.05 4.37 10.40
CA HIS A 99 11.47 4.27 10.03
C HIS A 99 11.98 5.39 9.09
N ILE A 100 11.09 6.09 8.40
CA ILE A 100 11.42 7.25 7.55
C ILE A 100 11.43 8.51 8.40
N ALA A 101 10.43 8.69 9.27
CA ALA A 101 10.39 9.79 10.25
C ALA A 101 11.61 9.75 11.18
N GLU A 102 11.94 8.59 11.75
CA GLU A 102 13.14 8.38 12.57
C GLU A 102 14.44 8.64 11.80
N TYR A 103 14.45 8.45 10.48
CA TYR A 103 15.61 8.74 9.65
C TYR A 103 15.76 10.24 9.42
N ASP A 104 14.65 10.96 9.19
CA ASP A 104 14.63 12.42 9.08
C ASP A 104 15.14 13.10 10.35
N GLU A 105 14.74 12.61 11.54
CA GLU A 105 15.23 13.12 12.84
C GLU A 105 16.76 13.05 13.02
N GLN A 106 17.43 12.17 12.28
CA GLN A 106 18.88 12.00 12.35
C GLN A 106 19.66 12.93 11.40
N LEU A 107 18.96 13.64 10.51
CA LEU A 107 19.58 14.49 9.50
C LEU A 107 19.69 15.93 9.99
N ASP A 108 20.73 16.63 9.52
CA ASP A 108 20.88 18.07 9.74
C ASP A 108 20.01 18.90 8.77
N GLU A 109 19.62 18.30 7.63
CA GLU A 109 18.75 18.89 6.61
C GLU A 109 17.53 18.00 6.39
N PRO A 110 16.34 18.55 6.08
CA PRO A 110 15.14 17.74 5.84
C PRO A 110 15.38 16.68 4.76
N LEU A 111 14.90 15.46 5.03
CA LEU A 111 14.97 14.31 4.12
C LEU A 111 14.28 14.61 2.79
N TYR A 112 13.13 15.28 2.86
CA TYR A 112 12.36 15.67 1.70
C TYR A 112 12.68 17.10 1.30
N SER A 113 12.94 17.29 0.01
CA SER A 113 13.18 18.60 -0.60
C SER A 113 11.89 19.33 -1.00
N GLY A 114 10.73 18.68 -0.83
CA GLY A 114 9.41 19.21 -1.15
C GLY A 114 8.72 19.87 0.03
N GLU A 115 7.41 20.11 -0.09
CA GLU A 115 6.61 20.76 0.97
C GLU A 115 6.16 19.79 2.07
N PHE A 116 6.12 18.48 1.79
CA PHE A 116 5.72 17.46 2.76
C PHE A 116 6.85 17.19 3.75
N ASP A 117 6.53 17.21 5.05
CA ASP A 117 7.46 16.90 6.13
C ASP A 117 7.54 15.38 6.36
N ALA A 118 8.75 14.82 6.30
CA ALA A 118 8.94 13.38 6.50
C ALA A 118 8.59 12.92 7.92
N ALA A 119 8.63 13.83 8.90
CA ALA A 119 8.24 13.55 10.28
C ALA A 119 6.73 13.25 10.41
N ASP A 120 5.89 13.85 9.56
CA ASP A 120 4.43 13.70 9.57
C ASP A 120 3.94 12.48 8.74
N LEU A 121 4.85 11.73 8.12
CA LEU A 121 4.50 10.60 7.25
C LEU A 121 3.64 9.51 7.94
N PRO A 122 3.92 9.10 9.20
CA PRO A 122 3.12 8.07 9.87
C PRO A 122 1.68 8.48 10.14
N GLU A 123 1.45 9.73 10.52
CA GLU A 123 0.12 10.29 10.78
C GLU A 123 -0.63 10.45 9.46
N HIS A 124 0.02 10.97 8.41
CA HIS A 124 -0.55 11.10 7.07
C HIS A 124 -0.97 9.73 6.49
N PHE A 125 -0.21 8.68 6.78
CA PHE A 125 -0.56 7.30 6.45
C PHE A 125 -1.86 6.85 7.13
N ASP A 126 -2.01 7.13 8.43
CA ASP A 126 -3.21 6.72 9.17
C ASP A 126 -4.46 7.45 8.65
N GLU A 127 -4.36 8.74 8.35
CA GLU A 127 -5.45 9.56 7.79
C GLU A 127 -5.93 9.01 6.45
N LEU A 128 -5.01 8.70 5.54
CA LEU A 128 -5.40 8.14 4.24
C LEU A 128 -5.90 6.70 4.35
N ARG A 129 -5.33 5.88 5.23
CA ARG A 129 -5.85 4.53 5.49
C ARG A 129 -7.28 4.58 6.02
N GLU A 130 -7.57 5.48 6.97
CA GLU A 130 -8.92 5.68 7.49
C GLU A 130 -9.88 6.15 6.40
N THR A 131 -9.44 7.12 5.58
CA THR A 131 -10.22 7.61 4.43
C THR A 131 -10.55 6.49 3.45
N LEU A 132 -9.58 5.61 3.14
CA LEU A 132 -9.78 4.49 2.22
C LEU A 132 -10.73 3.42 2.79
N LEU A 133 -10.71 3.21 4.11
CA LEU A 133 -11.58 2.25 4.77
C LEU A 133 -12.98 2.80 5.03
N ASP A 134 -13.19 4.11 4.85
CA ASP A 134 -14.51 4.71 4.93
C ASP A 134 -15.31 4.35 3.67
N GLY A 135 -16.54 3.85 3.87
CA GLY A 135 -17.36 3.27 2.80
C GLY A 135 -17.99 4.28 1.84
N ASP A 136 -17.67 5.56 2.02
CA ASP A 136 -18.26 6.70 1.31
C ASP A 136 -17.37 7.25 0.18
N ILE A 137 -16.23 6.61 -0.12
CA ILE A 137 -15.31 7.03 -1.19
C ILE A 137 -15.70 6.46 -2.57
N GLU A 138 -15.37 7.19 -3.63
CA GLU A 138 -15.48 6.71 -5.01
C GLU A 138 -14.22 5.89 -5.34
N LEU A 139 -14.39 4.60 -5.66
CA LEU A 139 -13.31 3.64 -5.92
C LEU A 139 -12.94 3.55 -7.41
#